data_AF-A0A671QFF1-F1
#
_entry.id   AF-A0A671QFF1-F1
#
_cell.length_a   1.000
_cell.length_b   1.000
_cell.length_c   1.000
_cell.angle_alpha   90.00
_cell.angle_beta   90.00
_cell.angle_gamma   90.00
#
_symmetry.space_group_name_H-M   'P 1'
#
loop_
_entity.id
_entity.type
_entity.pdbx_description
1 polymer ?
#
loop_
_entity_poly.entity_id
_entity_poly.type
_entity_poly.pdbx_seq_one_letter_code
_entity_poly.pdbx_strand_id
1 'polypeptide(L)' 'ETMKIITTIGLLLVSVHLGSSFLIGAFNIKSFGDSKASNATLLDIITKVIHRYDIVLIQEVRDIVLTGCMLLYLIV' A
#
# COMPACT_ATOMS: atom_id res chain seq x y z
N GLU A 1 -28.72 24.20 24.64
CA GLU A 1 -28.54 22.96 23.85
C GLU A 1 -27.92 23.20 22.48
N THR A 2 -28.34 24.26 21.76
CA THR A 2 -27.81 24.68 20.45
C THR A 2 -26.28 24.82 20.40
N MET A 3 -25.65 25.41 21.41
CA MET A 3 -24.18 25.57 21.46
C MET A 3 -23.44 24.22 21.49
N LYS A 4 -23.96 23.22 22.21
CA LYS A 4 -23.36 21.88 22.28
C LYS A 4 -23.43 21.18 20.91
N ILE A 5 -24.55 21.34 20.21
CA ILE A 5 -24.76 20.78 18.87
C ILE A 5 -23.75 21.37 17.88
N ILE A 6 -23.55 22.69 17.91
CA ILE A 6 -22.59 23.38 17.04
C ILE A 6 -21.16 22.88 17.29
N THR A 7 -20.76 22.74 18.55
CA THR A 7 -19.44 22.22 18.90
C THR A 7 -19.24 20.78 18.44
N THR A 8 -20.24 19.90 18.62
CA THR A 8 -20.17 18.50 18.17
C THR A 8 -20.08 18.40 16.65
N ILE A 9 -20.85 19.18 15.91
CA ILE A 9 -20.79 19.21 14.43
C ILE A 9 -19.42 19.72 13.98
N GLY A 10 -18.91 20.79 14.59
CA GLY A 10 -17.57 21.30 14.29
C GLY A 10 -16.47 20.26 14.51
N LEU A 11 -16.52 19.52 15.63
CA LEU A 11 -15.57 18.45 15.94
C LEU A 11 -15.65 17.30 14.92
N LEU A 12 -16.86 16.92 14.51
CA LEU A 12 -17.06 15.87 13.51
C LEU A 12 -16.46 16.25 12.15
N LEU A 13 -16.70 17.47 11.69
CA LEU A 13 -16.20 17.96 10.40
C LEU A 13 -14.66 18.03 10.38
N VAL A 14 -14.05 18.51 11.46
CA VAL A 14 -12.58 18.50 11.60
C VAL A 14 -12.04 17.07 11.59
N SER A 15 -12.69 16.14 12.29
CA SER A 15 -12.27 14.74 12.34
C SER A 15 -12.31 14.07 10.96
N VAL A 16 -13.36 14.35 10.17
CA VAL A 16 -13.47 13.85 8.79
C VAL A 16 -12.39 14.45 7.88
N HIS A 17 -12.07 15.74 8.06
CA HIS A 17 -11.04 16.41 7.26
C HIS A 17 -9.62 15.90 7.57
N LEU A 18 -9.37 15.46 8.80
CA LEU A 18 -8.08 14.91 9.23
C LEU A 18 -7.86 13.45 8.81
N GLY A 19 -8.89 12.76 8.32
CA GLY A 19 -8.78 11.39 7.85
C GLY A 19 -7.91 11.30 6.59
N SER A 20 -6.80 10.57 6.66
CA SER A 20 -6.02 10.19 5.48
C SER A 20 -6.74 9.09 4.70
N SER A 21 -6.64 9.12 3.37
CA SER A 21 -7.13 8.02 2.53
C SER A 21 -6.27 6.78 2.72
N PHE A 22 -6.90 5.63 2.97
CA PHE A 22 -6.22 4.34 3.06
C PHE A 22 -6.22 3.67 1.69
N LEU A 23 -5.03 3.52 1.08
CA LEU A 23 -4.87 3.07 -0.29
C LEU A 23 -4.51 1.58 -0.34
N ILE A 24 -5.39 0.80 -0.97
CA ILE A 24 -5.21 -0.64 -1.20
C ILE A 24 -5.05 -0.90 -2.69
N GLY A 25 -4.03 -1.67 -3.07
CA GLY A 25 -3.74 -2.03 -4.45
C GLY A 25 -3.65 -3.54 -4.67
N ALA A 26 -3.92 -4.00 -5.88
CA ALA A 26 -3.61 -5.36 -6.32
C ALA A 26 -2.98 -5.29 -7.71
N PHE A 27 -1.78 -5.86 -7.86
CA PHE A 27 -1.05 -5.87 -9.13
C PHE A 27 -0.62 -7.29 -9.47
N ASN A 28 -0.99 -7.71 -10.67
CA ASN A 28 -0.38 -8.89 -11.26
C ASN A 28 0.90 -8.48 -11.99
N ILE A 29 2.06 -8.90 -11.46
CA ILE A 29 3.35 -8.67 -12.09
C ILE A 29 3.71 -9.92 -12.88
N LYS A 30 3.49 -9.86 -14.19
CA LYS A 30 3.74 -10.99 -15.10
C LYS A 30 5.13 -11.58 -14.90
N SER A 31 5.17 -12.87 -14.57
CA SER A 31 6.36 -13.65 -14.24
C SER A 31 7.28 -12.93 -13.25
N PHE A 32 6.77 -12.56 -12.08
CA PHE A 32 7.57 -11.94 -11.03
C PHE A 32 8.47 -12.97 -10.37
N GLY A 33 9.76 -12.91 -10.68
CA GLY A 33 10.78 -13.84 -10.19
C GLY A 33 12.18 -13.26 -10.36
N ASP A 34 13.22 -14.08 -10.19
CA ASP A 34 14.62 -13.65 -10.09
C ASP A 34 15.10 -12.89 -11.31
N SER A 35 14.68 -13.31 -12.51
CA SER A 35 15.03 -12.62 -13.77
C SER A 35 14.48 -11.19 -13.85
N LYS A 36 13.38 -10.92 -13.15
CA LYS A 36 12.70 -9.62 -13.15
C LYS A 36 13.12 -8.76 -11.96
N ALA A 37 13.43 -9.40 -10.82
CA ALA A 37 13.99 -8.76 -9.64
C ALA A 37 15.46 -8.33 -9.83
N SER A 38 16.24 -9.07 -10.65
CA SER A 38 17.61 -8.71 -10.99
C SER A 38 17.75 -7.51 -11.94
N ASN A 39 16.66 -7.09 -12.59
CA ASN A 39 16.64 -5.88 -13.40
C ASN A 39 16.39 -4.65 -12.51
N ALA A 40 17.47 -3.92 -12.19
CA ALA A 40 17.43 -2.76 -11.29
C ALA A 40 16.42 -1.67 -11.73
N THR A 41 16.32 -1.40 -13.03
CA THR A 41 15.37 -0.41 -13.57
C THR A 41 13.92 -0.83 -13.33
N LEU A 42 13.63 -2.11 -13.55
CA LEU A 42 12.28 -2.64 -13.39
C LEU A 42 11.89 -2.73 -11.91
N LEU A 43 12.83 -3.12 -11.05
CA LEU A 43 12.63 -3.16 -9.60
C LEU A 43 12.39 -1.76 -9.03
N ASP A 44 13.13 -0.73 -9.47
CA ASP A 44 12.91 0.66 -9.08
C ASP A 44 11.49 1.14 -9.43
N ILE A 45 10.99 0.80 -10.63
CA ILE A 45 9.62 1.12 -11.04
C ILE A 45 8.59 0.41 -10.14
N ILE A 46 8.78 -0.89 -9.87
CA ILE A 46 7.87 -1.65 -8.99
C ILE A 46 7.84 -1.02 -7.59
N THR A 47 9.00 -0.70 -7.01
CA THR A 47 9.09 -0.08 -5.68
C THR A 47 8.38 1.27 -5.64
N LYS A 48 8.55 2.12 -6.66
CA LYS A 48 7.84 3.40 -6.79
C LYS A 48 6.31 3.23 -6.89
N VAL A 49 5.83 2.13 -7.45
CA VAL A 49 4.40 1.82 -7.52
C VAL A 49 3.88 1.35 -6.18
N ILE A 50 4.59 0.41 -5.53
CA ILE A 50 4.20 -0.18 -4.25
C ILE A 50 4.17 0.88 -3.13
N HIS A 51 5.13 1.79 -3.09
CA HIS A 51 5.23 2.83 -2.06
C HIS A 51 4.06 3.84 -2.06
N ARG A 52 3.15 3.78 -3.05
CA ARG A 52 1.94 4.62 -3.08
C ARG A 52 0.76 4.02 -2.32
N TYR A 53 0.84 2.75 -1.90
CA TYR A 53 -0.25 2.04 -1.25
C TYR A 53 0.15 1.67 0.18
N ASP A 54 -0.82 1.73 1.09
CA ASP A 54 -0.66 1.26 2.47
C ASP A 54 -0.65 -0.28 2.52
N ILE A 55 -1.48 -0.91 1.67
CA ILE A 55 -1.53 -2.36 1.49
C ILE A 55 -1.52 -2.67 -0.01
N VAL A 56 -0.68 -3.63 -0.42
CA VAL A 56 -0.64 -4.10 -1.82
C VAL A 56 -0.57 -5.62 -1.91
N LEU A 57 -1.40 -6.20 -2.77
CA LEU A 57 -1.34 -7.60 -3.17
C LEU A 57 -0.54 -7.71 -4.48
N ILE A 58 0.53 -8.51 -4.50
CA ILE A 58 1.24 -8.85 -5.75
C ILE A 58 0.95 -10.29 -6.15
N GLN A 59 0.55 -10.47 -7.41
CA GLN A 59 0.19 -11.76 -7.98
C GLN A 59 1.22 -12.23 -9.00
N GLU A 60 1.18 -13.53 -9.34
CA GLU A 60 2.08 -14.20 -10.29
C GLU A 60 3.57 -14.18 -9.86
N VAL A 61 3.79 -14.28 -8.54
CA VAL A 61 5.10 -14.53 -7.94
C VAL A 61 5.53 -15.97 -8.27
N ARG A 62 6.62 -16.12 -9.02
CA ARG A 62 7.15 -17.40 -9.50
C ARG A 62 8.33 -17.91 -8.68
N ASP A 63 9.12 -17.02 -8.09
CA ASP A 63 10.29 -17.40 -7.27
C ASP A 63 10.11 -16.91 -5.82
N ILE A 64 9.67 -17.82 -4.96
CA ILE A 64 9.72 -17.64 -3.50
C ILE A 64 11.00 -18.32 -3.04
N VAL A 65 12.16 -17.72 -3.32
CA VAL A 65 13.37 -18.03 -2.54
C VAL A 65 13.42 -17.00 -1.43
N LEU A 66 12.81 -17.41 -0.31
CA LEU A 66 12.72 -16.69 0.95
C LEU A 66 14.13 -16.55 1.57
N THR A 67 15.00 -15.75 0.99
CA THR A 67 16.33 -15.53 1.56
C THR A 67 16.85 -14.15 1.21
N GLY A 68 16.78 -13.24 2.18
CA GLY A 68 17.88 -12.29 2.35
C GLY A 68 17.57 -10.81 2.58
N CYS A 69 16.38 -10.29 2.30
CA CYS A 69 16.06 -8.89 2.61
C CYS A 69 14.55 -8.72 2.87
N MET A 70 14.21 -8.56 4.14
CA MET A 70 13.03 -7.90 4.69
C MET A 70 11.99 -7.43 3.65
N LEU A 71 11.04 -8.30 3.33
CA LEU A 71 9.72 -7.90 2.87
C LEU A 71 8.75 -8.89 3.50
N LEU A 72 8.21 -8.48 4.65
CA LEU A 72 6.95 -9.00 5.14
C LEU A 72 5.91 -8.61 4.08
N TYR A 73 5.82 -9.39 3.01
CA TYR A 73 4.64 -9.43 2.15
C TYR A 73 3.52 -9.92 3.05
N LEU A 74 2.82 -8.99 3.68
CA LEU A 74 1.54 -9.26 4.31
C LEU A 74 0.58 -9.63 3.18
N ILE A 75 0.65 -10.89 2.78
CA ILE A 75 -0.42 -11.60 2.09
C ILE A 75 -1.50 -11.75 3.16
N VAL A 76 -2.59 -10.98 3.02
CA VAL A 76 -3.89 -11.57 3.26
C VAL A 76 -4.33 -12.19 1.94
#